data_AF-A0AAJ6ZGK8-F1
#
_entry.id   AF-A0AAJ6ZGK8-F1
#
_cell.length_a   1.000
_cell.length_b   1.000
_cell.length_c   1.000
_cell.angle_alpha   90.00
_cell.angle_beta   90.00
_cell.angle_gamma   90.00
#
_symmetry.space_group_name_H-M   'P 1'
#
loop_
_entity.id
_entity.type
_entity.pdbx_description
1 polymer ?
#
loop_
_entity_poly.entity_id
_entity_poly.type
_entity_poly.pdbx_seq_one_letter_code
_entity_poly.pdbx_strand_id
1 'polypeptide(L)'
;MWVDVTGREKQNYISQPNGCFIPGYTGHCPMLKFRYGKCYGDNTRQILREIRSKGLFNKPLEYRPRDNYELNNMPRRNSPTTDVYDSVKHRQPAYMTGYTGYVPGMHFRYGKSYGRAADDCMADFSENQRELRRKADFNKSYIRSRSAPKMETIHTRDEIRRDLNKFKEINKYKDHTISPEFPPIAGYTGHIPRIKGSEASLSQRYHCAAKRGLELIKMEREKRKELHDADVNIKAILRGENKKYSYWNWG
;
A
#
# COMPACT_ATOMS: atom_id res chain seq x y z
N MET A 1 32.03 -18.96 -29.16
CA MET A 1 32.39 -20.31 -28.70
C MET A 1 32.29 -20.30 -27.19
N TRP A 2 31.26 -20.93 -26.62
CA TRP A 2 31.12 -21.05 -25.17
C TRP A 2 31.95 -22.27 -24.74
N VAL A 3 32.90 -22.06 -23.84
CA VAL A 3 33.69 -23.15 -23.25
C VAL A 3 33.01 -23.53 -21.94
N ASP A 4 32.50 -24.75 -21.87
CA ASP A 4 31.86 -25.25 -20.66
C ASP A 4 32.91 -25.45 -19.56
N VAL A 5 32.74 -24.70 -18.46
CA VAL A 5 33.60 -24.79 -17.29
C VAL A 5 33.42 -26.17 -16.66
N THR A 6 34.51 -26.93 -16.53
CA THR A 6 34.45 -28.29 -15.99
C THR A 6 33.99 -28.29 -14.53
N GLY A 7 33.35 -29.37 -14.08
CA GLY A 7 32.85 -29.48 -12.69
C GLY A 7 33.94 -29.22 -11.64
N ARG A 8 35.19 -29.53 -11.95
CA ARG A 8 36.36 -29.31 -11.08
C ARG A 8 36.78 -27.83 -11.04
N GLU A 9 36.72 -27.12 -12.15
CA GLU A 9 36.96 -25.67 -12.22
C GLU A 9 35.84 -24.89 -11.52
N LYS A 10 34.58 -25.34 -11.68
CA LYS A 10 33.43 -24.78 -10.97
C LYS A 10 33.54 -25.01 -9.46
N GLN A 11 33.95 -26.22 -9.05
CA GLN A 11 34.21 -26.52 -7.64
C GLN A 11 35.36 -25.66 -7.10
N ASN A 12 36.45 -25.49 -7.85
CA ASN A 12 37.57 -24.62 -7.46
C ASN A 12 37.15 -23.15 -7.33
N TYR A 13 36.32 -22.63 -8.23
CA TYR A 13 35.75 -21.29 -8.14
C TYR A 13 34.84 -21.13 -6.91
N ILE A 14 34.02 -22.14 -6.60
CA ILE A 14 33.14 -22.17 -5.42
C ILE A 14 33.94 -22.37 -4.12
N SER A 15 35.09 -23.07 -4.16
CA SER A 15 35.96 -23.34 -3.01
C SER A 15 37.05 -22.30 -2.79
N GLN A 16 37.14 -21.27 -3.65
CA GLN A 16 37.99 -20.10 -3.41
C GLN A 16 37.70 -19.31 -2.10
N PRO A 17 36.52 -19.34 -1.44
CA PRO A 17 36.26 -18.49 -0.29
C PRO A 17 36.56 -19.16 1.06
N ASN A 18 37.55 -20.05 1.13
CA ASN A 18 38.01 -20.53 2.43
C ASN A 18 38.70 -19.39 3.20
N GLY A 19 37.95 -18.73 4.09
CA GLY A 19 38.45 -17.68 4.99
C GLY A 19 38.32 -16.24 4.47
N CYS A 20 37.41 -15.97 3.52
CA CYS A 20 37.04 -14.60 3.11
C CYS A 20 35.52 -14.43 3.03
N PHE A 21 35.04 -13.18 2.96
CA PHE A 21 33.61 -12.94 2.78
C PHE A 21 33.17 -13.19 1.34
N ILE A 22 31.92 -13.64 1.20
CA ILE A 22 31.30 -13.90 -0.10
C ILE A 22 31.09 -12.56 -0.82
N PRO A 23 31.42 -12.44 -2.11
CA PRO A 23 31.06 -11.27 -2.91
C PRO A 23 29.56 -10.97 -2.79
N GLY A 24 29.20 -9.73 -2.45
CA GLY A 24 27.82 -9.33 -2.20
C GLY A 24 27.36 -9.43 -0.74
N TYR A 25 28.24 -9.81 0.19
CA TYR A 25 27.96 -9.69 1.63
C TYR A 25 27.74 -8.21 2.02
N THR A 26 26.55 -7.92 2.54
CA THR A 26 26.11 -6.57 2.93
C THR A 26 26.28 -6.25 4.42
N GLY A 27 26.77 -7.21 5.20
CA GLY A 27 27.03 -7.02 6.63
C GLY A 27 28.33 -6.26 6.92
N HIS A 28 28.61 -6.03 8.20
CA HIS A 28 29.80 -5.29 8.62
C HIS A 28 31.09 -6.11 8.45
N CYS A 29 32.04 -5.58 7.68
CA CYS A 29 33.42 -6.05 7.65
C CYS A 29 34.33 -5.03 8.35
N PRO A 30 34.97 -5.39 9.48
CA PRO A 30 35.90 -4.50 10.16
C PRO A 30 37.05 -4.07 9.24
N MET A 31 37.51 -2.83 9.37
CA MET A 31 38.66 -2.28 8.64
C MET A 31 38.57 -2.25 7.10
N LEU A 32 37.49 -2.77 6.49
CA LEU A 32 37.35 -2.86 5.03
C LEU A 32 37.42 -1.49 4.36
N LYS A 33 36.82 -0.46 4.97
CA LYS A 33 36.82 0.92 4.47
C LYS A 33 38.22 1.54 4.32
N PHE A 34 39.23 0.97 4.99
CA PHE A 34 40.61 1.44 4.96
C PHE A 34 41.53 0.59 4.06
N ARG A 35 40.99 -0.44 3.40
CA ARG A 35 41.74 -1.33 2.51
C ARG A 35 41.28 -1.12 1.07
N TYR A 36 42.16 -0.64 0.22
CA TYR A 36 41.91 -0.38 -1.20
C TYR A 36 43.02 -1.00 -2.07
N GLY A 37 42.78 -1.13 -3.37
CA GLY A 37 43.76 -1.65 -4.34
C GLY A 37 43.81 -3.17 -4.53
N LYS A 38 42.95 -3.94 -3.84
CA LYS A 38 42.76 -5.38 -4.05
C LYS A 38 41.29 -5.72 -4.26
N CYS A 39 41.00 -6.92 -4.76
CA CYS A 39 39.64 -7.43 -4.86
C CYS A 39 39.01 -7.64 -3.47
N TYR A 40 37.66 -7.61 -3.42
CA TYR A 40 36.91 -7.75 -2.17
C TYR A 40 37.26 -9.04 -1.40
N GLY A 41 37.38 -10.16 -2.09
CA GLY A 41 37.76 -11.44 -1.49
C GLY A 41 39.14 -11.38 -0.81
N ASP A 42 40.13 -10.78 -1.47
CA ASP A 42 41.49 -10.70 -0.93
C ASP A 42 41.59 -9.74 0.25
N ASN A 43 40.92 -8.59 0.18
CA ASN A 43 40.85 -7.64 1.30
C ASN A 43 40.21 -8.29 2.53
N THR A 44 39.04 -8.90 2.36
CA THR A 44 38.32 -9.54 3.48
C THR A 44 39.08 -10.73 4.03
N ARG A 45 39.78 -11.50 3.19
CA ARG A 45 40.69 -12.58 3.62
C ARG A 45 41.82 -12.08 4.51
N GLN A 46 42.50 -11.02 4.06
CA GLN A 46 43.64 -10.46 4.78
C GLN A 46 43.18 -9.87 6.12
N ILE A 47 42.05 -9.17 6.14
CA ILE A 47 41.41 -8.65 7.35
C ILE A 47 41.09 -9.79 8.32
N LEU A 48 40.40 -10.85 7.87
CA LEU A 48 40.02 -11.96 8.75
C LEU A 48 41.24 -12.70 9.32
N ARG A 49 42.31 -12.86 8.53
CA ARG A 49 43.58 -13.42 9.02
C ARG A 49 44.24 -12.53 10.07
N GLU A 50 44.25 -11.21 9.84
CA GLU A 50 44.83 -10.23 10.76
C GLU A 50 44.06 -10.16 12.09
N ILE A 51 42.73 -10.19 12.04
CA ILE A 51 41.88 -10.19 13.24
C ILE A 51 42.10 -11.49 14.03
N ARG A 52 42.22 -12.64 13.35
CA ARG A 52 42.52 -13.93 13.98
C ARG A 52 43.91 -13.96 14.60
N SER A 53 44.94 -13.49 13.90
CA SER A 53 46.32 -13.50 14.42
C SER A 53 46.51 -12.54 15.59
N LYS A 54 45.83 -11.38 15.57
CA LYS A 54 45.82 -10.42 16.68
C LYS A 54 44.89 -10.83 17.84
N GLY A 55 44.19 -11.95 17.72
CA GLY A 55 43.30 -12.48 18.77
C GLY A 55 42.14 -11.56 19.12
N LEU A 56 41.72 -10.65 18.23
CA LEU A 56 40.65 -9.69 18.53
C LEU A 56 39.29 -10.38 18.78
N PHE A 57 39.07 -11.57 18.20
CA PHE A 57 37.89 -12.39 18.49
C PHE A 57 37.99 -13.17 19.81
N ASN A 58 39.20 -13.33 20.35
CA ASN A 58 39.45 -14.11 21.56
C ASN A 58 39.50 -13.25 22.83
N LYS A 59 39.47 -11.91 22.68
CA LYS A 59 39.30 -11.03 23.82
C LYS A 59 37.84 -11.09 24.27
N PRO A 60 37.55 -11.32 25.56
CA PRO A 60 36.20 -11.08 26.05
C PRO A 60 35.84 -9.65 25.68
N LEU A 61 34.66 -9.46 25.09
CA LEU A 61 34.16 -8.12 24.81
C LEU A 61 33.94 -7.45 26.17
N GLU A 62 34.92 -6.67 26.64
CA GLU A 62 34.72 -5.73 27.73
C GLU A 62 33.83 -4.62 27.18
N TYR A 63 32.52 -4.79 27.36
CA TYR A 63 31.56 -3.73 27.17
C TYR A 63 31.88 -2.61 28.16
N ARG A 64 31.68 -1.36 27.74
CA ARG A 64 32.09 -0.14 28.44
C ARG A 64 31.87 -0.25 29.97
N PRO A 65 32.90 -0.08 30.83
CA PRO A 65 32.81 -0.32 32.27
C PRO A 65 31.79 0.52 33.06
N ARG A 66 31.11 1.46 32.43
CA ARG A 66 30.23 2.45 33.07
C ARG A 66 28.76 2.31 32.66
N ASP A 67 28.47 1.41 31.72
CA ASP A 67 27.13 1.15 31.25
C ASP A 67 26.51 0.06 32.12
N ASN A 68 26.19 0.41 33.37
CA ASN A 68 25.47 -0.44 34.34
C ASN A 68 24.00 -0.56 33.94
N TYR A 69 23.72 -1.07 32.75
CA TYR A 69 22.43 -1.69 32.52
C TYR A 69 22.55 -3.07 33.17
N GLU A 70 21.75 -3.34 34.21
CA GLU A 70 21.45 -4.70 34.58
C GLU A 70 20.80 -5.36 33.36
N LEU A 71 21.64 -5.91 32.47
CA LEU A 71 21.20 -6.91 31.54
C LEU A 71 20.75 -8.05 32.44
N ASN A 72 19.45 -8.07 32.72
CA ASN A 72 18.75 -9.27 33.12
C ASN A 72 19.13 -10.29 32.05
N ASN A 73 20.20 -11.05 32.31
CA ASN A 73 20.67 -12.10 31.45
C ASN A 73 19.44 -12.96 31.26
N MET A 74 18.85 -12.91 30.06
CA MET A 74 17.66 -13.70 29.77
C MET A 74 17.96 -15.10 30.29
N PRO A 75 17.12 -15.65 31.18
CA PRO A 75 17.44 -16.89 31.87
C PRO A 75 17.90 -17.89 30.83
N ARG A 76 19.15 -18.33 30.95
CA ARG A 76 19.73 -19.32 30.03
C ARG A 76 18.86 -20.56 30.15
N ARG A 77 17.96 -20.77 29.19
CA ARG A 77 17.19 -22.00 29.13
C ARG A 77 18.15 -23.12 28.79
N ASN A 78 18.18 -24.15 29.63
CA ASN A 78 19.03 -25.33 29.46
C ASN A 78 18.69 -26.12 28.17
N SER A 79 17.55 -25.82 27.55
CA SER A 79 17.12 -26.37 26.28
C SER A 79 16.68 -25.26 25.31
N PRO A 80 16.88 -25.44 23.99
CA PRO A 80 16.18 -24.64 22.99
C PRO A 80 14.69 -24.70 23.30
N THR A 81 14.01 -23.56 23.28
CA THR A 81 12.55 -23.55 23.38
C THR A 81 12.01 -24.31 22.17
N THR A 82 11.54 -25.54 22.37
CA THR A 82 10.91 -26.31 21.30
C THR A 82 9.69 -25.53 20.86
N ASP A 83 9.65 -25.18 19.58
CA ASP A 83 8.50 -24.52 19.03
C ASP A 83 7.30 -25.48 19.12
N VAL A 84 6.18 -25.03 19.67
CA VAL A 84 4.96 -25.84 19.75
C VAL A 84 4.56 -26.34 18.35
N TYR A 85 4.88 -25.58 17.30
CA TYR A 85 4.64 -25.96 15.91
C TYR A 85 5.57 -27.06 15.38
N ASP A 86 6.70 -27.34 16.03
CA ASP A 86 7.66 -28.37 15.60
C ASP A 86 7.13 -29.79 15.83
N SER A 87 6.10 -29.93 16.68
CA SER A 87 5.34 -31.18 16.86
C SER A 87 4.33 -31.45 15.73
N VAL A 88 4.06 -30.45 14.87
CA VAL A 88 2.97 -30.47 13.88
C VAL A 88 3.51 -30.57 12.44
N LYS A 89 4.69 -31.19 12.26
CA LYS A 89 5.43 -31.29 10.98
C LYS A 89 4.65 -31.87 9.79
N HIS A 90 3.47 -32.45 10.01
CA HIS A 90 2.65 -33.09 8.98
C HIS A 90 1.30 -32.39 8.71
N ARG A 91 1.06 -31.19 9.24
CA ARG A 91 -0.16 -30.45 8.92
C ARG A 91 0.01 -29.73 7.59
N GLN A 92 -0.91 -29.99 6.66
CA GLN A 92 -1.03 -29.21 5.43
C GLN A 92 -1.29 -27.75 5.81
N PRO A 93 -0.45 -26.79 5.40
CA PRO A 93 -0.67 -25.38 5.72
C PRO A 93 -1.99 -24.94 5.07
N ALA A 94 -2.84 -24.26 5.82
CA ALA A 94 -4.12 -23.76 5.30
C ALA A 94 -3.94 -22.71 4.20
N TYR A 95 -2.77 -22.06 4.18
CA TYR A 95 -2.41 -21.00 3.24
C TYR A 95 -1.10 -21.36 2.55
N MET A 96 -1.08 -21.27 1.21
CA MET A 96 0.15 -21.42 0.45
C MET A 96 1.10 -20.27 0.77
N THR A 97 2.38 -20.58 0.97
CA THR A 97 3.41 -19.56 1.13
C THR A 97 3.49 -18.73 -0.15
N GLY A 98 3.27 -17.42 -0.07
CA GLY A 98 3.16 -16.55 -1.24
C GLY A 98 1.74 -16.23 -1.69
N TYR A 99 0.71 -16.64 -0.93
CA TYR A 99 -0.66 -16.18 -1.17
C TYR A 99 -0.75 -14.65 -1.06
N THR A 100 -1.19 -14.00 -2.15
CA THR A 100 -1.29 -12.54 -2.29
C THR A 100 -2.66 -11.99 -1.93
N GLY A 101 -3.61 -12.85 -1.55
CA GLY A 101 -4.94 -12.42 -1.14
C GLY A 101 -4.98 -11.89 0.30
N TYR A 102 -6.17 -11.43 0.71
CA TYR A 102 -6.38 -10.83 2.03
C TYR A 102 -6.45 -11.89 3.13
N VAL A 103 -5.68 -11.67 4.21
CA VAL A 103 -5.76 -12.43 5.47
C VAL A 103 -6.05 -11.45 6.61
N PRO A 104 -7.24 -11.51 7.24
CA PRO A 104 -7.61 -10.62 8.34
C PRO A 104 -6.54 -10.52 9.45
N GLY A 105 -6.15 -9.30 9.79
CA GLY A 105 -5.16 -9.02 10.84
C GLY A 105 -3.69 -9.23 10.43
N MET A 106 -3.41 -9.77 9.24
CA MET A 106 -2.05 -10.11 8.80
C MET A 106 -1.15 -8.88 8.63
N HIS A 107 -1.70 -7.75 8.21
CA HIS A 107 -0.97 -6.48 8.02
C HIS A 107 -0.36 -5.94 9.32
N PHE A 108 -0.73 -6.47 10.48
CA PHE A 108 -0.23 -6.04 11.78
C PHE A 108 0.61 -7.12 12.47
N ARG A 109 0.87 -8.27 11.82
CA ARG A 109 1.66 -9.37 12.39
C ARG A 109 3.01 -9.50 11.70
N TYR A 110 4.06 -9.55 12.51
CA TYR A 110 5.45 -9.62 12.07
C TYR A 110 6.25 -10.59 12.93
N GLY A 111 7.41 -11.03 12.46
CA GLY A 111 8.35 -11.85 13.23
C GLY A 111 8.06 -13.36 13.26
N LYS A 112 7.01 -13.83 12.57
CA LYS A 112 6.72 -15.26 12.35
C LYS A 112 6.80 -15.59 10.85
N SER A 113 6.95 -16.88 10.51
CA SER A 113 6.82 -17.32 9.12
C SER A 113 5.41 -17.05 8.61
N TYR A 114 5.26 -16.84 7.30
CA TYR A 114 3.98 -16.49 6.68
C TYR A 114 2.85 -17.45 7.06
N GLY A 115 3.09 -18.77 6.93
CA GLY A 115 2.08 -19.78 7.26
C GLY A 115 1.60 -19.69 8.71
N ARG A 116 2.51 -19.48 9.67
CA ARG A 116 2.16 -19.35 11.09
C ARG A 116 1.43 -18.05 11.39
N ALA A 117 1.90 -16.95 10.81
CA ALA A 117 1.22 -15.66 10.95
C ALA A 117 -0.21 -15.73 10.39
N ALA A 118 -0.40 -16.43 9.27
CA ALA A 118 -1.71 -16.65 8.65
C ALA A 118 -2.61 -17.51 9.53
N ASP A 119 -2.10 -18.64 10.04
CA ASP A 119 -2.85 -19.55 10.91
C ASP A 119 -3.29 -18.85 12.20
N ASP A 120 -2.40 -18.10 12.86
CA ASP A 120 -2.71 -17.32 14.06
C ASP A 120 -3.77 -16.25 13.78
N CYS A 121 -3.60 -15.49 12.70
CA CYS A 121 -4.57 -14.49 12.25
C CYS A 121 -5.97 -15.07 12.09
N MET A 122 -6.04 -16.31 11.58
CA MET A 122 -7.29 -16.98 11.24
C MET A 122 -7.94 -17.64 12.45
N ALA A 123 -7.15 -18.12 13.40
CA ALA A 123 -7.64 -18.48 14.72
C ALA A 123 -8.27 -17.27 15.43
N ASP A 124 -7.55 -16.14 15.49
CA ASP A 124 -8.01 -14.93 16.16
C ASP A 124 -9.24 -14.32 15.48
N PHE A 125 -9.27 -14.32 14.14
CA PHE A 125 -10.44 -13.87 13.39
C PHE A 125 -11.67 -14.73 13.68
N SER A 126 -11.51 -16.06 13.71
CA SER A 126 -12.61 -16.99 13.99
C SER A 126 -13.13 -16.84 15.42
N GLU A 127 -12.24 -16.61 16.38
CA GLU A 127 -12.59 -16.31 17.77
C GLU A 127 -13.35 -14.99 17.89
N ASN A 128 -12.82 -13.92 17.30
CA ASN A 128 -13.48 -12.61 17.30
C ASN A 128 -14.88 -12.71 16.67
N GLN A 129 -15.03 -13.44 15.56
CA GLN A 129 -16.33 -13.64 14.92
C GLN A 129 -17.30 -14.40 15.83
N ARG A 130 -16.81 -15.42 16.55
CA ARG A 130 -17.60 -16.17 17.54
C ARG A 130 -18.00 -15.27 18.70
N GLU A 131 -17.12 -14.40 19.18
CA GLU A 131 -17.43 -13.43 20.23
C GLU A 131 -18.45 -12.40 19.79
N LEU A 132 -18.31 -11.84 18.59
CA LEU A 132 -19.27 -10.89 18.04
C LEU A 132 -20.67 -11.51 17.93
N ARG A 133 -20.75 -12.77 17.48
CA ARG A 133 -22.01 -13.53 17.48
C ARG A 133 -22.56 -13.71 18.88
N ARG A 134 -21.73 -14.16 19.84
CA ARG A 134 -22.15 -14.28 21.25
C ARG A 134 -22.64 -12.95 21.83
N LYS A 135 -21.97 -11.84 21.53
CA LYS A 135 -22.37 -10.49 21.98
C LYS A 135 -23.68 -10.04 21.31
N ALA A 136 -23.87 -10.33 20.02
CA ALA A 136 -25.10 -10.04 19.30
C ALA A 136 -26.27 -10.86 19.85
N ASP A 137 -26.06 -12.17 20.07
CA ASP A 137 -27.04 -13.06 20.69
C ASP A 137 -27.33 -12.65 22.12
N PHE A 138 -26.31 -12.27 22.90
CA PHE A 138 -26.46 -11.72 24.24
C PHE A 138 -27.23 -10.40 24.24
N ASN A 139 -26.97 -9.49 23.30
CA ASN A 139 -27.75 -8.26 23.14
C ASN A 139 -29.19 -8.53 22.70
N LYS A 140 -29.41 -9.60 21.94
CA LYS A 140 -30.74 -10.03 21.50
C LYS A 140 -31.51 -10.75 22.62
N SER A 141 -30.79 -11.50 23.47
CA SER A 141 -31.31 -12.20 24.65
C SER A 141 -31.31 -11.32 25.90
N TYR A 142 -30.68 -10.15 25.87
CA TYR A 142 -31.04 -9.03 26.72
C TYR A 142 -32.45 -8.68 26.30
N ILE A 143 -33.38 -9.43 26.89
CA ILE A 143 -34.70 -8.98 27.26
C ILE A 143 -34.52 -7.51 27.59
N ARG A 144 -34.86 -6.62 26.63
CA ARG A 144 -35.03 -5.19 26.87
C ARG A 144 -35.67 -5.12 28.24
N SER A 145 -34.97 -4.55 29.22
CA SER A 145 -35.36 -4.53 30.63
C SER A 145 -36.86 -4.48 30.69
N ARG A 146 -37.52 -5.58 31.08
CA ARG A 146 -39.01 -5.64 31.05
C ARG A 146 -39.62 -4.54 31.92
N SER A 147 -38.81 -3.95 32.79
CA SER A 147 -39.08 -2.80 33.63
C SER A 147 -38.95 -1.44 32.96
N ALA A 148 -38.23 -1.32 31.84
CA ALA A 148 -38.09 -0.04 31.15
C ALA A 148 -39.23 0.13 30.14
N PRO A 149 -40.06 1.18 30.27
CA PRO A 149 -41.06 1.49 29.26
C PRO A 149 -40.36 1.68 27.91
N LYS A 150 -41.01 1.23 26.83
CA LYS A 150 -40.51 1.53 25.48
C LYS A 150 -40.52 3.06 25.34
N MET A 151 -39.37 3.65 25.03
CA MET A 151 -39.33 5.07 24.72
C MET A 151 -40.29 5.33 23.57
N GLU A 152 -41.26 6.21 23.81
CA GLU A 152 -42.13 6.69 22.75
C GLU A 152 -41.32 7.56 21.80
N THR A 153 -41.61 7.44 20.51
CA THR A 153 -40.94 8.25 19.51
C THR A 153 -41.40 9.69 19.65
N ILE A 154 -40.47 10.60 19.92
CA ILE A 154 -40.75 12.04 20.02
C ILE A 154 -41.29 12.59 18.69
N HIS A 155 -40.88 11.99 17.58
CA HIS A 155 -41.24 12.39 16.22
C HIS A 155 -42.32 11.51 15.62
N THR A 156 -43.14 12.12 14.77
CA THR A 156 -44.17 11.39 14.02
C THR A 156 -43.51 10.48 12.98
N ARG A 157 -44.14 9.34 12.66
CA ARG A 157 -43.65 8.40 11.61
C ARG A 157 -43.33 9.09 10.29
N ASP A 158 -44.10 10.10 9.92
CA ASP A 158 -43.92 10.85 8.67
C ASP A 158 -42.78 11.85 8.72
N GLU A 159 -42.46 12.40 9.88
CA GLU A 159 -41.26 13.22 10.10
C GLU A 159 -40.01 12.36 9.96
N ILE A 160 -39.98 11.20 10.63
CA ILE A 160 -38.87 10.25 10.56
C ILE A 160 -38.62 9.80 9.12
N ARG A 161 -39.69 9.51 8.36
CA ARG A 161 -39.58 9.15 6.94
C ARG A 161 -39.03 10.30 6.09
N ARG A 162 -39.50 11.53 6.30
CA ARG A 162 -38.99 12.71 5.60
C ARG A 162 -37.52 12.94 5.90
N ASP A 163 -37.12 12.83 7.16
CA ASP A 163 -35.73 13.01 7.59
C ASP A 163 -34.81 11.91 7.08
N LEU A 164 -35.26 10.65 7.08
CA LEU A 164 -34.51 9.54 6.48
C LEU A 164 -34.32 9.73 4.98
N ASN A 165 -35.37 10.17 4.27
CA ASN A 165 -35.27 10.47 2.84
C ASN A 165 -34.31 11.64 2.60
N LYS A 166 -34.43 12.73 3.38
CA LYS A 166 -33.52 13.88 3.31
C LYS A 166 -32.08 13.46 3.57
N PHE A 167 -31.83 12.65 4.60
CA PHE A 167 -30.52 12.12 4.92
C PHE A 167 -29.96 11.29 3.76
N LYS A 168 -30.78 10.40 3.18
CA LYS A 168 -30.39 9.59 2.03
C LYS A 168 -30.04 10.46 0.83
N GLU A 169 -30.84 11.48 0.52
CA GLU A 169 -30.58 12.41 -0.59
C GLU A 169 -29.32 13.27 -0.37
N ILE A 170 -29.07 13.72 0.86
CA ILE A 170 -27.86 14.49 1.19
C ILE A 170 -26.61 13.64 1.03
N ASN A 171 -26.66 12.37 1.45
CA ASN A 171 -25.52 11.44 1.42
C ASN A 171 -25.39 10.67 0.10
N LYS A 172 -26.27 10.88 -0.88
CA LYS A 172 -26.03 10.36 -2.24
C LYS A 172 -24.75 10.99 -2.79
N TYR A 173 -23.95 10.16 -3.47
CA TYR A 173 -22.79 10.64 -4.21
C TYR A 173 -23.26 11.68 -5.22
N LYS A 174 -22.82 12.92 -5.03
CA LYS A 174 -23.02 13.99 -6.01
C LYS A 174 -21.80 13.97 -6.91
N ASP A 175 -22.06 13.94 -8.21
CA ASP A 175 -20.99 14.10 -9.21
C ASP A 175 -20.50 15.55 -9.13
N HIS A 176 -19.49 15.79 -8.29
CA HIS A 176 -18.86 17.08 -8.14
C HIS A 176 -17.87 17.27 -9.27
N THR A 177 -18.36 17.74 -10.43
CA THR A 177 -17.48 18.18 -11.50
C THR A 177 -16.62 19.33 -10.98
N ILE A 178 -15.30 19.15 -11.00
CA ILE A 178 -14.33 20.14 -10.54
C ILE A 178 -14.57 21.46 -11.30
N SER A 179 -14.88 22.53 -10.58
CA SER A 179 -15.26 23.82 -11.17
C SER A 179 -14.33 24.95 -10.71
N PRO A 180 -14.25 26.05 -11.46
CA PRO A 180 -13.51 27.24 -11.03
C PRO A 180 -13.98 27.84 -9.70
N GLU A 181 -15.27 27.73 -9.38
CA GLU A 181 -15.88 28.29 -8.18
C GLU A 181 -15.46 27.54 -6.92
N PHE A 182 -15.26 26.23 -7.05
CA PHE A 182 -14.83 25.34 -5.98
C PHE A 182 -13.59 24.56 -6.43
N PRO A 183 -12.43 25.23 -6.56
CA PRO A 183 -11.21 24.61 -7.02
C PRO A 183 -10.71 23.60 -5.97
N PRO A 184 -10.01 22.54 -6.41
CA PRO A 184 -9.51 21.53 -5.51
C PRO A 184 -8.49 22.12 -4.52
N ILE A 185 -8.56 21.63 -3.29
CA ILE A 185 -7.66 22.04 -2.21
C ILE A 185 -6.27 21.42 -2.37
N ALA A 186 -5.29 21.99 -1.67
CA ALA A 186 -3.96 21.42 -1.58
C ALA A 186 -4.03 19.98 -1.03
N GLY A 187 -3.30 19.06 -1.67
CA GLY A 187 -3.37 17.62 -1.37
C GLY A 187 -4.25 16.81 -2.33
N TYR A 188 -5.00 17.46 -3.23
CA TYR A 188 -5.67 16.77 -4.32
C TYR A 188 -4.64 16.07 -5.25
N THR A 189 -4.84 14.77 -5.47
CA THR A 189 -3.91 13.91 -6.24
C THR A 189 -4.34 13.69 -7.70
N GLY A 190 -5.54 14.12 -8.07
CA GLY A 190 -6.03 13.97 -9.44
C GLY A 190 -5.37 14.93 -10.43
N HIS A 191 -5.53 14.64 -11.72
CA HIS A 191 -5.01 15.49 -12.78
C HIS A 191 -5.93 16.69 -13.04
N ILE A 192 -5.35 17.89 -13.14
CA ILE A 192 -6.05 19.08 -13.63
C ILE A 192 -5.35 19.50 -14.91
N PRO A 193 -6.05 19.46 -16.06
CA PRO A 193 -5.46 19.80 -17.33
C PRO A 193 -4.88 21.23 -17.32
N ARG A 194 -3.78 21.43 -18.03
CA ARG A 194 -3.14 22.75 -18.25
C ARG A 194 -2.62 23.47 -17.00
N ILE A 195 -2.67 22.88 -15.79
CA ILE A 195 -1.94 23.42 -14.63
C ILE A 195 -0.44 23.21 -14.77
N LYS A 196 0.01 21.99 -15.06
CA LYS A 196 1.45 21.69 -15.08
C LYS A 196 2.06 22.26 -16.36
N GLY A 197 2.95 23.24 -16.22
CA GLY A 197 3.74 23.80 -17.33
C GLY A 197 3.11 25.00 -18.05
N SER A 198 1.99 25.55 -17.57
CA SER A 198 1.47 26.83 -18.07
C SER A 198 1.95 28.00 -17.21
N GLU A 199 2.10 29.17 -17.83
CA GLU A 199 2.44 30.42 -17.15
C GLU A 199 1.46 30.77 -16.02
N ALA A 200 0.19 30.38 -16.17
CA ALA A 200 -0.87 30.58 -15.18
C ALA A 200 -0.59 29.90 -13.82
N SER A 201 0.29 28.90 -13.79
CA SER A 201 0.68 28.15 -12.59
C SER A 201 1.98 28.62 -11.94
N LEU A 202 2.76 29.47 -12.62
CA LEU A 202 4.07 29.89 -12.15
C LEU A 202 3.94 30.75 -10.89
N SER A 203 4.64 30.33 -9.83
CA SER A 203 4.74 31.04 -8.54
C SER A 203 3.41 31.29 -7.82
N GLN A 204 2.35 30.54 -8.15
CA GLN A 204 1.04 30.64 -7.50
C GLN A 204 0.83 29.52 -6.48
N ARG A 205 -0.01 29.78 -5.46
CA ARG A 205 -0.49 28.72 -4.57
C ARG A 205 -1.35 27.74 -5.37
N TYR A 206 -1.34 26.47 -4.98
CA TYR A 206 -2.02 25.38 -5.70
C TYR A 206 -3.49 25.71 -6.04
N HIS A 207 -4.27 26.18 -5.07
CA HIS A 207 -5.69 26.49 -5.30
C HIS A 207 -5.89 27.65 -6.31
N CYS A 208 -5.00 28.65 -6.32
CA CYS A 208 -5.03 29.75 -7.30
C CYS A 208 -4.70 29.26 -8.71
N ALA A 209 -3.67 28.42 -8.83
CA ALA A 209 -3.31 27.79 -10.11
C ALA A 209 -4.43 26.87 -10.62
N ALA A 210 -5.07 26.12 -9.72
CA ALA A 210 -6.18 25.24 -10.05
C ALA A 210 -7.42 26.00 -10.50
N LYS A 211 -7.79 27.08 -9.81
CA LYS A 211 -8.87 27.97 -10.23
C LYS A 211 -8.63 28.49 -11.64
N ARG A 212 -7.48 29.12 -11.90
CA ARG A 212 -7.13 29.67 -13.23
C ARG A 212 -7.10 28.60 -14.33
N GLY A 213 -6.52 27.43 -14.04
CA GLY A 213 -6.50 26.32 -15.00
C GLY A 213 -7.90 25.86 -15.40
N LEU A 214 -8.82 25.78 -14.42
CA LEU A 214 -10.22 25.42 -14.68
C LEU A 214 -10.98 26.53 -15.42
N GLU A 215 -10.70 27.81 -15.15
CA GLU A 215 -11.29 28.94 -15.88
C GLU A 215 -10.90 28.90 -17.37
N LEU A 216 -9.63 28.65 -17.67
CA LEU A 216 -9.16 28.52 -19.06
C LEU A 216 -9.83 27.36 -19.79
N ILE A 217 -10.02 26.22 -19.11
CA ILE A 217 -10.75 25.07 -19.68
C ILE A 217 -12.21 25.42 -19.92
N LYS A 218 -12.84 26.17 -19.00
CA LYS A 218 -14.23 26.62 -19.14
C LYS A 218 -14.38 27.48 -20.39
N MET A 219 -13.52 28.49 -20.55
CA MET A 219 -13.51 29.38 -21.73
C MET A 219 -13.25 28.59 -23.03
N GLU A 220 -12.33 27.63 -23.01
CA GLU A 220 -12.05 26.80 -24.19
C GLU A 220 -13.27 25.95 -24.59
N ARG A 221 -13.97 25.37 -23.61
CA ARG A 221 -15.19 24.59 -23.84
C ARG A 221 -16.32 25.46 -24.41
N GLU A 222 -16.51 26.65 -23.87
CA GLU A 222 -17.50 27.61 -24.36
C GLU A 222 -17.21 27.99 -25.82
N LYS A 223 -15.96 28.36 -26.13
CA LYS A 223 -15.54 28.67 -27.50
C LYS A 223 -15.73 27.49 -28.47
N ARG A 224 -15.42 26.27 -28.04
CA ARG A 224 -15.66 25.06 -28.87
C ARG A 224 -17.15 24.84 -29.12
N LYS A 225 -18.00 25.09 -28.12
CA LYS A 225 -19.44 24.98 -28.25
C LYS A 225 -19.99 26.01 -29.24
N GLU A 226 -19.55 27.26 -29.15
CA GLU A 226 -19.92 28.32 -30.10
C GLU A 226 -19.55 27.96 -31.54
N LEU A 227 -18.33 27.45 -31.76
CA LEU A 227 -17.90 26.98 -33.08
C LEU A 227 -18.74 25.80 -33.58
N HIS A 228 -19.11 24.88 -32.69
CA HIS A 228 -19.96 23.76 -33.04
C HIS A 228 -21.37 24.22 -33.41
N ASP A 229 -21.96 25.13 -32.63
CA ASP A 229 -23.28 25.70 -32.90
C ASP A 229 -23.27 26.47 -34.24
N ALA A 230 -22.19 27.19 -34.54
CA ALA A 230 -22.00 27.83 -35.84
C ALA A 230 -21.91 26.82 -37.00
N ASP A 231 -21.14 25.74 -36.86
CA ASP A 231 -21.03 24.67 -37.86
C ASP A 231 -22.38 23.96 -38.09
N VAL A 232 -23.14 23.69 -37.02
CA VAL A 232 -24.49 23.13 -37.10
C VAL A 232 -25.42 24.07 -37.86
N ASN A 233 -25.38 25.37 -37.57
CA ASN A 233 -26.19 26.37 -38.27
C ASN A 233 -25.83 26.45 -39.76
N ILE A 234 -24.54 26.47 -40.11
CA ILE A 234 -24.07 26.45 -41.50
C ILE A 234 -24.56 25.19 -42.23
N LYS A 235 -24.41 24.02 -41.62
CA LYS A 235 -24.91 22.74 -42.18
C LYS A 235 -26.43 22.72 -42.34
N ALA A 236 -27.18 23.38 -41.46
CA ALA A 236 -28.63 23.49 -41.57
C ALA A 236 -29.03 24.34 -42.78
N ILE A 237 -28.36 25.49 -43.00
CA ILE A 237 -28.57 26.37 -44.16
C ILE A 237 -28.26 25.63 -45.47
N LEU A 238 -27.09 24.98 -45.56
CA LEU A 238 -26.66 24.23 -46.76
C LEU A 238 -27.57 23.03 -47.07
N ARG A 239 -28.23 22.44 -46.07
CA ARG A 239 -29.24 21.39 -46.28
C ARG A 239 -30.57 21.95 -46.78
N GLY A 240 -30.90 23.21 -46.50
CA GLY A 240 -32.09 23.89 -47.02
C GLY A 240 -32.04 24.16 -48.53
N GLU A 241 -30.87 24.49 -49.06
CA GLU A 241 -30.67 24.80 -50.50
C GLU A 241 -30.71 23.57 -51.42
N ASN A 242 -30.47 22.36 -50.88
CA ASN A 242 -30.47 21.11 -51.65
C ASN A 242 -31.84 20.42 -51.78
N LYS A 243 -32.94 21.07 -51.38
CA LYS A 243 -34.29 20.60 -51.72
C LYS A 243 -34.57 20.89 -53.20
N LYS A 244 -34.04 20.05 -54.10
CA LYS A 244 -34.61 19.90 -55.45
C LYS A 244 -36.04 19.41 -55.26
N TYR A 245 -37.02 20.26 -55.58
CA TYR A 245 -38.42 19.85 -55.73
C TYR A 245 -38.47 18.75 -56.79
N SER A 246 -38.61 17.49 -56.37
CA SER A 246 -38.96 16.42 -57.29
C SER A 246 -40.44 16.60 -57.63
N TYR A 247 -40.72 17.21 -58.78
CA TYR A 247 -42.06 17.16 -59.37
C TYR A 247 -42.36 15.70 -59.68
N TRP A 248 -43.22 15.08 -58.87
CA TRP A 248 -43.87 13.82 -59.23
C TRP A 248 -44.90 14.14 -60.31
N ASN A 249 -44.60 13.77 -61.55
CA ASN A 249 -45.59 13.76 -62.62
C ASN A 249 -46.63 12.69 -62.28
N TRP A 250 -47.84 13.13 -61.97
CA TRP A 250 -49.01 12.27 -61.96
C TRP A 250 -49.44 12.06 -63.41
N GLY A 251 -49.10 10.88 -63.95
CA GLY A 251 -49.69 10.31 -65.16
C GLY A 251 -50.66 9.21 -64.79
#